data_AF-A0A843JK09-F1
#
_entry.id   AF-A0A843JK09-F1
#
_cell.length_a   1.000
_cell.length_b   1.000
_cell.length_c   1.000
_cell.angle_alpha   90.00
_cell.angle_beta   90.00
_cell.angle_gamma   90.00
#
_symmetry.space_group_name_H-M   'P 1'
#
loop_
_entity.id
_entity.type
_entity.pdbx_description
1 polymer ?
#
loop_
_entity_poly.entity_id
_entity_poly.type
_entity_poly.pdbx_seq_one_letter_code
_entity_poly.pdbx_strand_id
1 'polypeptide(L)'
;MHMSIQRRSKLGGPIPKFRDYHIWKTLYCLNNESPLGRKRLAVLLEIGEGSTRTILNLLQENGLIAINKNGVLMTPDGKKCWESAYMEVEPLDVDGLTIGESNCAIRIPRASSKVKYGCEERDNAIMAGATGATTLICSGNTLIFPGSDYAVDPKTERAVKSCFDIKDGDVIIVGTADDYKTAELGAVTSGLELLGGLHINRNLEGVLTERSTGNELLSLAFAIHDLVGGLPVCAKSRDNLGIRIESGMVIDNAYTGAVLEEVIKIGTTIRKIAVSGPYKGIKVIVTPIELDNKVIAAIGVVDIRSMAGVNNLIRLRSDE
;
A
#
# COMPACT_ATOMS: atom_id res chain seq x y z
N MET A 1 18.19 -17.07 -37.12
CA MET A 1 16.76 -17.45 -37.22
C MET A 1 16.32 -17.90 -35.84
N HIS A 2 15.84 -16.98 -35.00
CA HIS A 2 15.44 -17.28 -33.63
C HIS A 2 14.00 -16.80 -33.46
N MET A 3 13.08 -17.76 -33.32
CA MET A 3 11.66 -17.54 -33.15
C MET A 3 11.40 -16.82 -31.84
N SER A 4 10.84 -15.62 -31.92
CA SER A 4 10.25 -14.89 -30.81
C SER A 4 8.98 -15.59 -30.35
N ILE A 5 9.04 -16.25 -29.19
CA ILE A 5 7.85 -16.73 -28.49
C ILE A 5 7.12 -15.51 -27.94
N GLN A 6 6.07 -15.10 -28.64
CA GLN A 6 5.04 -14.22 -28.12
C GLN A 6 4.45 -14.82 -26.85
N ARG A 7 4.52 -14.10 -25.72
CA ARG A 7 3.58 -14.29 -24.61
C ARG A 7 2.80 -13.00 -24.39
N ARG A 8 1.61 -12.99 -24.99
CA ARG A 8 0.48 -12.12 -24.63
C ARG A 8 0.13 -12.37 -23.15
N SER A 9 0.20 -11.36 -22.29
CA SER A 9 -0.68 -11.31 -21.12
C SER A 9 -1.94 -10.53 -21.52
N LYS A 10 -3.07 -11.23 -21.50
CA LYS A 10 -4.39 -10.70 -21.82
C LYS A 10 -4.83 -9.71 -20.74
N LEU A 11 -5.04 -8.45 -21.11
CA LEU A 11 -6.04 -7.59 -20.47
C LEU A 11 -7.42 -8.26 -20.64
N GLY A 12 -8.09 -8.53 -19.52
CA GLY A 12 -9.35 -9.29 -19.45
C GLY A 12 -9.35 -10.49 -18.49
N GLY A 13 -8.38 -10.57 -17.58
CA GLY A 13 -8.40 -11.57 -16.52
C GLY A 13 -9.45 -11.24 -15.44
N PRO A 14 -10.05 -12.25 -14.79
CA PRO A 14 -10.95 -12.02 -13.66
C PRO A 14 -10.23 -11.26 -12.55
N ILE A 15 -10.95 -10.37 -11.87
CA ILE A 15 -10.46 -9.65 -10.69
C ILE A 15 -9.85 -10.67 -9.72
N PRO A 16 -8.60 -10.48 -9.26
CA PRO A 16 -7.99 -11.37 -8.28
C PRO A 16 -8.90 -11.51 -7.08
N LYS A 17 -9.34 -12.75 -6.79
CA LYS A 17 -10.22 -13.05 -5.65
C LYS A 17 -9.46 -13.13 -4.33
N PHE A 18 -8.34 -12.42 -4.22
CA PHE A 18 -7.50 -12.38 -3.03
C PHE A 18 -6.96 -10.97 -2.80
N ARG A 19 -6.84 -10.60 -1.52
CA ARG A 19 -6.25 -9.37 -0.98
C ARG A 19 -4.87 -9.61 -0.38
N ASP A 20 -4.16 -8.55 0.00
CA ASP A 20 -2.81 -8.59 0.59
C ASP A 20 -2.77 -9.40 1.89
N TYR A 21 -3.87 -9.39 2.64
CA TYR A 21 -4.13 -10.31 3.74
C TYR A 21 -3.81 -11.78 3.40
N HIS A 22 -4.21 -12.29 2.23
CA HIS A 22 -3.96 -13.69 1.87
C HIS A 22 -2.49 -13.94 1.50
N ILE A 23 -1.81 -12.93 0.96
CA ILE A 23 -0.37 -13.01 0.70
C ILE A 23 0.37 -13.07 2.04
N TRP A 24 0.02 -12.17 2.96
CA TRP A 24 0.54 -12.16 4.33
C TRP A 24 0.24 -13.49 5.03
N LYS A 25 -1.00 -13.97 4.99
CA LYS A 25 -1.42 -15.22 5.62
C LYS A 25 -0.70 -16.44 5.03
N THR A 26 -0.34 -16.39 3.74
CA THR A 26 0.51 -17.43 3.13
C THR A 26 1.89 -17.46 3.78
N LEU A 27 2.53 -16.29 3.96
CA LEU A 27 3.83 -16.20 4.63
C LEU A 27 3.72 -16.58 6.11
N TYR A 28 2.67 -16.14 6.81
CA TYR A 28 2.38 -16.53 8.19
C TYR A 28 2.27 -18.05 8.34
N CYS A 29 1.47 -18.71 7.50
CA CYS A 29 1.34 -20.16 7.51
C CYS A 29 2.67 -20.86 7.25
N LEU A 30 3.46 -20.39 6.28
CA LEU A 30 4.78 -20.97 5.97
C LEU A 30 5.83 -20.70 7.07
N ASN A 31 5.68 -19.64 7.85
CA ASN A 31 6.55 -19.36 8.99
C ASN A 31 6.24 -20.31 10.16
N ASN A 32 4.96 -20.60 10.39
CA ASN A 32 4.52 -21.40 11.54
C ASN A 32 4.48 -22.91 11.25
N GLU A 33 4.20 -23.28 10.00
CA GLU A 33 4.18 -24.66 9.54
C GLU A 33 4.82 -24.75 8.15
N SER A 34 5.95 -25.45 8.04
CA SER A 34 6.64 -25.64 6.77
C SER A 34 7.38 -26.98 6.74
N PRO A 35 7.38 -27.70 5.61
CA PRO A 35 6.76 -27.35 4.32
C PRO A 35 5.24 -27.56 4.27
N LEU A 36 4.53 -26.76 3.46
CA LEU A 36 3.07 -26.89 3.27
C LEU A 36 2.67 -27.30 1.85
N GLY A 37 1.71 -28.22 1.76
CA GLY A 37 1.09 -28.60 0.48
C GLY A 37 0.11 -27.54 -0.04
N ARG A 38 0.00 -27.40 -1.37
CA ARG A 38 -0.87 -26.40 -2.03
C ARG A 38 -2.34 -26.52 -1.63
N LYS A 39 -2.87 -27.75 -1.51
CA LYS A 39 -4.25 -28.00 -1.07
C LYS A 39 -4.48 -27.56 0.38
N ARG A 40 -3.51 -27.83 1.25
CA ARG A 40 -3.58 -27.41 2.65
C ARG A 40 -3.54 -25.88 2.78
N LEU A 41 -2.69 -25.21 1.99
CA LEU A 41 -2.67 -23.75 1.91
C LEU A 41 -4.01 -23.19 1.45
N ALA A 42 -4.65 -23.76 0.43
CA ALA A 42 -5.96 -23.30 -0.03
C ALA A 42 -7.03 -23.36 1.08
N VAL A 43 -7.00 -24.41 1.91
CA VAL A 43 -7.89 -24.56 3.08
C VAL A 43 -7.56 -23.52 4.15
N LEU A 44 -6.29 -23.37 4.53
CA LEU A 44 -5.87 -22.41 5.57
C LEU A 44 -6.15 -20.95 5.19
N LEU A 45 -5.99 -20.62 3.91
CA LEU A 45 -6.28 -19.29 3.37
C LEU A 45 -7.77 -19.06 3.12
N GLU A 46 -8.57 -20.13 3.14
CA GLU A 46 -9.99 -20.14 2.80
C GLU A 46 -10.32 -19.45 1.47
N ILE A 47 -9.49 -19.71 0.45
CA ILE A 47 -9.67 -19.24 -0.92
C ILE A 47 -9.61 -20.40 -1.91
N GLY A 48 -10.18 -20.22 -3.10
CA GLY A 48 -10.15 -21.24 -4.13
C GLY A 48 -8.73 -21.62 -4.58
N GLU A 49 -8.56 -22.87 -5.04
CA GLU A 49 -7.26 -23.40 -5.51
C GLU A 49 -6.64 -22.54 -6.62
N GLY A 50 -7.48 -21.95 -7.49
CA GLY A 50 -7.03 -21.03 -8.54
C GLY A 50 -6.34 -19.77 -7.98
N SER A 51 -6.95 -19.13 -6.98
CA SER A 51 -6.36 -17.96 -6.31
C SER A 51 -5.11 -18.34 -5.54
N THR A 52 -5.12 -19.49 -4.86
CA THR A 52 -3.94 -20.02 -4.15
C THR A 52 -2.78 -20.21 -5.13
N ARG A 53 -3.02 -20.80 -6.31
CA ARG A 53 -2.01 -20.94 -7.36
C ARG A 53 -1.46 -19.59 -7.82
N THR A 54 -2.32 -18.58 -7.97
CA THR A 54 -1.89 -17.23 -8.35
C THR A 54 -1.00 -16.60 -7.28
N ILE A 55 -1.36 -16.71 -5.98
CA ILE A 55 -0.52 -16.21 -4.87
C ILE A 55 0.84 -16.92 -4.87
N LEU A 56 0.84 -18.25 -5.01
CA LEU A 56 2.09 -19.02 -5.04
C LEU A 56 2.98 -18.65 -6.23
N ASN A 57 2.40 -18.47 -7.42
CA ASN A 57 3.17 -18.00 -8.57
C ASN A 57 3.75 -16.62 -8.32
N LEU A 58 2.96 -15.67 -7.79
CA LEU A 58 3.42 -14.32 -7.45
C LEU A 58 4.61 -14.36 -6.48
N LEU A 59 4.49 -15.10 -5.37
CA LEU A 59 5.55 -15.22 -4.38
C LEU A 59 6.79 -15.92 -4.94
N GLN A 60 6.62 -16.92 -5.82
CA GLN A 60 7.72 -17.67 -6.43
C GLN A 60 8.46 -16.83 -7.48
N GLU A 61 7.74 -16.09 -8.32
CA GLU A 61 8.29 -15.17 -9.32
C GLU A 61 9.11 -14.04 -8.66
N ASN A 62 8.71 -13.61 -7.46
CA ASN A 62 9.47 -12.65 -6.63
C ASN A 62 10.52 -13.31 -5.73
N GLY A 63 10.77 -14.62 -5.88
CA GLY A 63 11.83 -15.32 -5.14
C GLY A 63 11.58 -15.49 -3.63
N LEU A 64 10.37 -15.22 -3.13
CA LEU A 64 10.02 -15.29 -1.70
C LEU A 64 9.73 -16.72 -1.23
N ILE A 65 9.32 -17.60 -2.15
CA ILE A 65 9.07 -19.02 -1.85
C ILE A 65 9.73 -19.94 -2.88
N ALA A 66 10.00 -21.17 -2.45
CA ALA A 66 10.41 -22.27 -3.28
C ALA A 66 9.39 -23.40 -3.19
N ILE A 67 9.09 -24.05 -4.32
CA ILE A 67 8.17 -25.19 -4.37
C ILE A 67 8.97 -26.44 -4.77
N ASN A 68 8.96 -27.46 -3.92
CA ASN A 68 9.60 -28.75 -4.19
C ASN A 68 8.59 -29.90 -4.05
N LYS A 69 9.07 -31.16 -4.10
CA LYS A 69 8.21 -32.35 -3.96
C LYS A 69 7.52 -32.46 -2.60
N ASN A 70 8.09 -31.83 -1.56
CA ASN A 70 7.60 -31.90 -0.18
C ASN A 70 6.63 -30.75 0.15
N GLY A 71 6.55 -29.72 -0.69
CA GLY A 71 5.62 -28.61 -0.52
C GLY A 71 6.22 -27.26 -0.88
N VAL A 72 5.61 -26.23 -0.32
CA VAL A 72 6.03 -24.83 -0.41
C VAL A 72 6.87 -24.50 0.81
N LEU A 73 7.99 -23.81 0.59
CA LEU A 73 8.92 -23.35 1.62
C LEU A 73 9.22 -21.86 1.41
N MET A 74 9.48 -21.16 2.50
CA MET A 74 9.96 -19.78 2.44
C MET A 74 11.46 -19.74 2.13
N THR A 75 11.88 -18.82 1.27
CA THR A 75 13.31 -18.56 0.99
C THR A 75 13.90 -17.61 2.04
N PRO A 76 15.23 -17.40 2.08
CA PRO A 76 15.83 -16.36 2.91
C PRO A 76 15.27 -14.96 2.64
N ASP A 77 14.96 -14.63 1.38
CA ASP A 77 14.38 -13.33 1.02
C ASP A 77 12.89 -13.25 1.40
N GLY A 78 12.17 -14.37 1.28
CA GLY A 78 10.83 -14.51 1.86
C GLY A 78 10.80 -14.23 3.37
N LYS A 79 11.80 -14.73 4.10
CA LYS A 79 11.92 -14.49 5.54
C LYS A 79 12.18 -13.02 5.87
N LYS A 80 13.05 -12.34 5.11
CA LYS A 80 13.24 -10.88 5.25
C LYS A 80 11.96 -10.10 4.95
N CYS A 81 11.22 -10.50 3.91
CA CYS A 81 9.92 -9.89 3.60
C CYS A 81 8.93 -10.10 4.76
N TRP A 82 8.87 -11.31 5.32
CA TRP A 82 8.04 -11.64 6.47
C TRP A 82 8.39 -10.78 7.70
N GLU A 83 9.68 -10.60 8.01
CA GLU A 83 10.14 -9.77 9.13
C GLU A 83 9.66 -8.31 9.05
N SER A 84 9.47 -7.76 7.84
CA SER A 84 8.96 -6.39 7.66
C SER A 84 7.46 -6.23 7.95
N ALA A 85 6.70 -7.33 7.87
CA ALA A 85 5.25 -7.38 8.07
C ALA A 85 4.87 -8.36 9.19
N TYR A 86 5.81 -8.61 10.12
CA TYR A 86 5.65 -9.60 11.17
C TYR A 86 4.57 -9.17 12.17
N MET A 87 3.64 -10.07 12.43
CA MET A 87 2.58 -9.92 13.43
C MET A 87 2.31 -11.27 14.09
N GLU A 88 2.05 -11.25 15.39
CA GLU A 88 1.47 -12.39 16.12
C GLU A 88 -0.06 -12.26 16.07
N VAL A 89 -0.77 -13.37 15.96
CA VAL A 89 -2.24 -13.40 15.79
C VAL A 89 -2.83 -14.46 16.69
N GLU A 90 -3.77 -14.07 17.53
CA GLU A 90 -4.46 -14.97 18.47
C GLU A 90 -5.96 -14.64 18.54
N PRO A 91 -6.83 -15.64 18.74
CA PRO A 91 -8.21 -15.38 19.14
C PRO A 91 -8.23 -14.71 20.51
N LEU A 92 -9.11 -13.72 20.66
CA LEU A 92 -9.26 -13.01 21.92
C LEU A 92 -10.68 -13.20 22.44
N ASP A 93 -10.79 -13.84 23.60
CA ASP A 93 -12.06 -13.94 24.30
C ASP A 93 -12.12 -12.86 25.39
N VAL A 94 -12.89 -11.79 25.14
CA VAL A 94 -13.18 -10.76 26.14
C VAL A 94 -14.68 -10.56 26.22
N ASP A 95 -15.29 -11.25 27.17
CA ASP A 95 -16.64 -10.96 27.63
C ASP A 95 -16.82 -9.46 27.90
N GLY A 96 -17.63 -8.78 27.07
CA GLY A 96 -18.13 -7.43 27.34
C GLY A 96 -17.45 -6.26 26.62
N LEU A 97 -16.55 -6.48 25.65
CA LEU A 97 -15.92 -5.38 24.89
C LEU A 97 -16.50 -5.14 23.49
N THR A 98 -17.26 -6.07 22.90
CA THR A 98 -17.47 -6.08 21.44
C THR A 98 -18.92 -6.29 21.01
N ILE A 99 -19.31 -5.60 19.93
CA ILE A 99 -20.65 -5.63 19.31
C ILE A 99 -20.85 -6.90 18.47
N GLY A 100 -19.76 -7.59 18.08
CA GLY A 100 -19.78 -8.86 17.33
C GLY A 100 -19.39 -10.07 18.17
N GLU A 101 -19.71 -11.27 17.65
CA GLU A 101 -19.57 -12.57 18.34
C GLU A 101 -18.12 -13.10 18.36
N SER A 102 -17.21 -12.57 17.54
CA SER A 102 -15.83 -13.07 17.41
C SER A 102 -14.80 -11.93 17.40
N ASN A 103 -13.70 -12.13 18.14
CA ASN A 103 -12.57 -11.20 18.15
C ASN A 103 -11.24 -11.88 17.81
N CYS A 104 -10.42 -11.17 17.06
CA CYS A 104 -9.05 -11.55 16.76
C CYS A 104 -8.13 -10.41 17.20
N ALA A 105 -7.17 -10.73 18.07
CA ALA A 105 -6.12 -9.79 18.44
C ALA A 105 -4.87 -10.06 17.62
N ILE A 106 -4.23 -8.99 17.18
CA ILE A 106 -2.89 -9.04 16.63
C ILE A 106 -1.94 -8.19 17.47
N ARG A 107 -0.69 -8.63 17.55
CA ARG A 107 0.40 -7.86 18.12
C ARG A 107 1.41 -7.48 17.05
N ILE A 108 1.75 -6.20 17.04
CA ILE A 108 2.73 -5.62 16.12
C ILE A 108 3.89 -5.04 16.94
N PRO A 109 5.09 -5.64 16.88
CA PRO A 109 6.21 -5.20 17.70
C PRO A 109 6.70 -3.80 17.34
N ARG A 110 6.96 -2.98 18.36
CA ARG A 110 7.62 -1.65 18.22
C ARG A 110 6.94 -0.69 17.23
N ALA A 111 5.63 -0.79 17.05
CA ALA A 111 4.87 0.03 16.08
C ALA A 111 4.11 1.21 16.69
N SER A 112 4.14 1.40 18.01
CA SER A 112 3.33 2.42 18.72
C SER A 112 3.51 3.83 18.17
N SER A 113 4.74 4.21 17.77
CA SER A 113 5.05 5.52 17.17
C SER A 113 4.32 5.80 15.85
N LYS A 114 3.78 4.77 15.18
CA LYS A 114 3.02 4.90 13.93
C LYS A 114 1.52 5.13 14.18
N VAL A 115 1.03 4.83 15.38
CA VAL A 115 -0.38 4.96 15.76
C VAL A 115 -0.66 6.39 16.21
N LYS A 116 -1.75 6.99 15.69
CA LYS A 116 -2.21 8.32 16.12
C LYS A 116 -3.34 8.21 17.15
N TYR A 117 -4.54 7.87 16.70
CA TYR A 117 -5.74 7.83 17.54
C TYR A 117 -6.46 6.49 17.51
N GLY A 118 -5.99 5.50 16.75
CA GLY A 118 -6.66 4.20 16.60
C GLY A 118 -7.84 4.22 15.61
N CYS A 119 -8.27 5.41 15.18
CA CYS A 119 -9.39 5.59 14.26
C CYS A 119 -9.05 5.04 12.87
N GLU A 120 -7.82 5.25 12.41
CA GLU A 120 -7.33 4.77 11.12
C GLU A 120 -7.38 3.25 11.03
N GLU A 121 -6.95 2.55 12.09
CA GLU A 121 -7.00 1.09 12.15
C GLU A 121 -8.44 0.57 12.21
N ARG A 122 -9.33 1.26 12.93
CA ARG A 122 -10.76 0.92 12.97
C ARG A 122 -11.40 1.04 11.59
N ASP A 123 -11.19 2.17 10.93
CA ASP A 123 -11.78 2.45 9.62
C ASP A 123 -11.24 1.47 8.57
N ASN A 124 -9.95 1.12 8.63
CA ASN A 124 -9.34 0.07 7.80
C ASN A 124 -9.98 -1.31 8.02
N ALA A 125 -10.24 -1.69 9.28
CA ALA A 125 -10.87 -2.97 9.59
C ALA A 125 -12.32 -3.02 9.06
N ILE A 126 -13.07 -1.93 9.19
CA ILE A 126 -14.44 -1.82 8.66
C ILE A 126 -14.43 -1.93 7.14
N MET A 127 -13.52 -1.23 6.46
CA MET A 127 -13.35 -1.34 5.00
C MET A 127 -12.96 -2.76 4.55
N ALA A 128 -12.23 -3.49 5.40
CA ALA A 128 -11.87 -4.88 5.14
C ALA A 128 -13.07 -5.85 5.30
N GLY A 129 -14.11 -5.45 6.02
CA GLY A 129 -15.35 -6.20 6.22
C GLY A 129 -15.66 -6.55 7.68
N ALA A 130 -14.81 -6.16 8.64
CA ALA A 130 -15.07 -6.34 10.06
C ALA A 130 -16.14 -5.36 10.57
N THR A 131 -16.74 -5.66 11.71
CA THR A 131 -17.67 -4.75 12.41
C THR A 131 -16.93 -3.55 12.98
N GLY A 132 -15.67 -3.73 13.38
CA GLY A 132 -14.80 -2.68 13.88
C GLY A 132 -13.43 -3.20 14.28
N ALA A 133 -12.60 -2.30 14.81
CA ALA A 133 -11.39 -2.66 15.52
C ALA A 133 -11.10 -1.68 16.68
N THR A 134 -10.38 -2.17 17.67
CA THR A 134 -9.86 -1.41 18.80
C THR A 134 -8.34 -1.47 18.79
N THR A 135 -7.68 -0.32 18.84
CA THR A 135 -6.21 -0.21 18.86
C THR A 135 -5.74 0.19 20.25
N LEU A 136 -4.72 -0.50 20.75
CA LEU A 136 -4.07 -0.25 22.03
C LEU A 136 -2.56 -0.14 21.82
N ILE A 137 -1.89 0.67 22.63
CA ILE A 137 -0.42 0.77 22.64
C ILE A 137 0.10 0.37 24.03
N CYS A 138 1.25 -0.29 24.07
CA CYS A 138 1.94 -0.61 25.32
C CYS A 138 2.96 0.49 25.65
N SER A 139 2.77 1.14 26.80
CA SER A 139 3.66 2.17 27.32
C SER A 139 3.83 2.01 28.83
N GLY A 140 5.07 1.98 29.32
CA GLY A 140 5.33 1.78 30.75
C GLY A 140 4.83 0.42 31.26
N ASN A 141 4.82 -0.59 30.39
CA ASN A 141 4.31 -1.93 30.59
C ASN A 141 2.79 -2.01 30.85
N THR A 142 2.03 -0.98 30.44
CA THR A 142 0.57 -0.89 30.55
C THR A 142 -0.06 -0.68 29.17
N LEU A 143 -1.22 -1.28 28.95
CA LEU A 143 -2.01 -1.03 27.73
C LEU A 143 -2.87 0.22 27.89
N ILE A 144 -2.76 1.15 26.94
CA ILE A 144 -3.51 2.40 26.92
C ILE A 144 -4.16 2.63 25.55
N PHE A 145 -5.22 3.44 25.51
CA PHE A 145 -5.82 3.88 24.26
C PHE A 145 -5.00 5.01 23.62
N PRO A 146 -4.67 4.93 22.31
CA PRO A 146 -3.87 5.94 21.63
C PRO A 146 -4.53 7.32 21.67
N GLY A 147 -3.71 8.36 21.82
CA GLY A 147 -4.19 9.75 21.94
C GLY A 147 -4.84 10.08 23.29
N SER A 148 -4.77 9.17 24.27
CA SER A 148 -5.24 9.39 25.63
C SER A 148 -4.30 8.77 26.66
N ASP A 149 -4.37 9.23 27.91
CA ASP A 149 -3.68 8.61 29.04
C ASP A 149 -4.56 7.56 29.75
N TYR A 150 -5.68 7.16 29.13
CA TYR A 150 -6.60 6.19 29.73
C TYR A 150 -6.06 4.77 29.56
N ALA A 151 -5.78 4.15 30.70
CA ALA A 151 -5.50 2.72 30.77
C ALA A 151 -6.74 1.90 30.39
N VAL A 152 -6.48 0.77 29.75
CA VAL A 152 -7.48 -0.26 29.46
C VAL A 152 -7.95 -0.86 30.78
N ASP A 153 -9.20 -1.33 30.83
CA ASP A 153 -9.71 -1.96 32.03
C ASP A 153 -8.89 -3.22 32.39
N PRO A 154 -8.74 -3.56 33.69
CA PRO A 154 -7.87 -4.65 34.12
C PRO A 154 -8.28 -6.05 33.62
N LYS A 155 -9.52 -6.25 33.16
CA LYS A 155 -9.99 -7.54 32.64
C LYS A 155 -9.48 -7.71 31.21
N THR A 156 -9.71 -6.71 30.37
CA THR A 156 -9.24 -6.69 28.98
C THR A 156 -7.72 -6.69 28.91
N GLU A 157 -7.04 -5.90 29.76
CA GLU A 157 -5.57 -5.91 29.79
C GLU A 157 -5.02 -7.30 30.13
N ARG A 158 -5.62 -8.01 31.11
CA ARG A 158 -5.22 -9.38 31.45
C ARG A 158 -5.49 -10.36 30.31
N ALA A 159 -6.64 -10.26 29.64
CA ALA A 159 -6.96 -11.12 28.51
C ALA A 159 -5.92 -10.96 27.39
N VAL A 160 -5.64 -9.72 26.99
CA VAL A 160 -4.67 -9.43 25.92
C VAL A 160 -3.24 -9.84 26.31
N LYS A 161 -2.81 -9.57 27.56
CA LYS A 161 -1.49 -10.01 28.07
C LYS A 161 -1.36 -11.52 28.24
N SER A 162 -2.47 -12.26 28.30
CA SER A 162 -2.43 -13.73 28.32
C SER A 162 -2.17 -14.34 26.94
N CYS A 163 -2.50 -13.60 25.87
CA CYS A 163 -2.28 -14.03 24.49
C CYS A 163 -0.85 -13.77 24.01
N PHE A 164 -0.19 -12.71 24.48
CA PHE A 164 1.09 -12.25 23.93
C PHE A 164 2.13 -11.85 24.99
N ASP A 165 3.41 -12.02 24.67
CA ASP A 165 4.54 -11.44 25.42
C ASP A 165 4.72 -9.95 25.10
N ILE A 166 3.78 -9.11 25.52
CA ILE A 166 3.71 -7.69 25.15
C ILE A 166 4.87 -6.90 25.77
N LYS A 167 5.52 -6.05 24.96
CA LYS A 167 6.62 -5.17 25.38
C LYS A 167 6.29 -3.72 25.10
N ASP A 168 7.00 -2.83 25.80
CA ASP A 168 6.90 -1.40 25.55
C ASP A 168 7.15 -1.06 24.08
N GLY A 169 6.28 -0.22 23.55
CA GLY A 169 6.29 0.20 22.16
C GLY A 169 5.51 -0.70 21.21
N ASP A 170 4.99 -1.84 21.67
CA ASP A 170 4.12 -2.70 20.87
C ASP A 170 2.72 -2.13 20.68
N VAL A 171 2.07 -2.54 19.59
CA VAL A 171 0.67 -2.21 19.28
C VAL A 171 -0.14 -3.48 19.31
N ILE A 172 -1.33 -3.39 19.89
CA ILE A 172 -2.35 -4.43 19.82
C ILE A 172 -3.52 -3.88 19.00
N ILE A 173 -3.94 -4.62 17.97
CA ILE A 173 -5.18 -4.31 17.23
C ILE A 173 -6.13 -5.48 17.42
N VAL A 174 -7.33 -5.21 17.93
CA VAL A 174 -8.38 -6.20 18.13
C VAL A 174 -9.45 -5.96 17.07
N GLY A 175 -9.52 -6.83 16.07
CA GLY A 175 -10.62 -6.84 15.09
C GLY A 175 -11.83 -7.59 15.64
N THR A 176 -13.02 -7.07 15.35
CA THR A 176 -14.30 -7.63 15.79
C THR A 176 -15.21 -7.87 14.60
N ALA A 177 -15.84 -9.05 14.52
CA ALA A 177 -16.84 -9.36 13.52
C ALA A 177 -17.81 -10.46 13.99
N ASP A 178 -18.75 -10.84 13.14
CA ASP A 178 -19.68 -11.95 13.39
C ASP A 178 -18.99 -13.33 13.32
N ASP A 179 -17.86 -13.41 12.63
CA ASP A 179 -17.07 -14.63 12.52
C ASP A 179 -15.56 -14.34 12.65
N TYR A 180 -14.81 -15.32 13.15
CA TYR A 180 -13.38 -15.18 13.41
C TYR A 180 -12.56 -14.83 12.15
N LYS A 181 -12.91 -15.38 10.99
CA LYS A 181 -12.19 -15.13 9.74
C LYS A 181 -12.30 -13.65 9.36
N THR A 182 -13.49 -13.07 9.47
CA THR A 182 -13.72 -11.65 9.19
C THR A 182 -13.05 -10.76 10.24
N ALA A 183 -13.05 -11.17 11.51
CA ALA A 183 -12.33 -10.46 12.58
C ALA A 183 -10.81 -10.44 12.34
N GLU A 184 -10.23 -11.59 11.99
CA GLU A 184 -8.81 -11.73 11.65
C GLU A 184 -8.46 -10.93 10.39
N LEU A 185 -9.28 -10.99 9.34
CA LEU A 185 -9.12 -10.19 8.14
C LEU A 185 -9.07 -8.70 8.45
N GLY A 186 -9.97 -8.21 9.31
CA GLY A 186 -9.99 -6.82 9.77
C GLY A 186 -8.71 -6.44 10.52
N ALA A 187 -8.38 -7.19 11.57
CA ALA A 187 -7.21 -6.90 12.41
C ALA A 187 -5.90 -6.89 11.61
N VAL A 188 -5.66 -7.95 10.83
CA VAL A 188 -4.44 -8.11 10.03
C VAL A 188 -4.35 -7.06 8.92
N THR A 189 -5.48 -6.70 8.26
CA THR A 189 -5.45 -5.65 7.24
C THR A 189 -5.06 -4.31 7.86
N SER A 190 -5.62 -3.96 9.02
CA SER A 190 -5.23 -2.74 9.74
C SER A 190 -3.76 -2.76 10.15
N GLY A 191 -3.25 -3.91 10.60
CA GLY A 191 -1.84 -4.07 10.92
C GLY A 191 -0.91 -3.93 9.72
N LEU A 192 -1.30 -4.48 8.56
CA LEU A 192 -0.56 -4.29 7.31
C LEU A 192 -0.49 -2.82 6.90
N GLU A 193 -1.62 -2.11 6.94
CA GLU A 193 -1.65 -0.67 6.63
C GLU A 193 -0.78 0.14 7.59
N LEU A 194 -0.84 -0.15 8.91
CA LEU A 194 0.03 0.48 9.90
C LEU A 194 1.53 0.24 9.59
N LEU A 195 1.86 -0.93 9.08
CA LEU A 195 3.24 -1.27 8.72
C LEU A 195 3.69 -0.67 7.38
N GLY A 196 2.77 -0.20 6.53
CA GLY A 196 3.04 0.31 5.19
C GLY A 196 2.92 -0.74 4.08
N GLY A 197 2.24 -1.85 4.36
CA GLY A 197 1.97 -2.95 3.44
C GLY A 197 3.07 -4.02 3.38
N LEU A 198 2.88 -5.00 2.50
CA LEU A 198 3.86 -6.04 2.22
C LEU A 198 4.87 -5.56 1.18
N HIS A 199 6.12 -5.36 1.59
CA HIS A 199 7.21 -4.96 0.69
C HIS A 199 7.79 -6.18 -0.06
N ILE A 200 7.03 -6.69 -1.04
CA ILE A 200 7.40 -7.85 -1.87
C ILE A 200 8.55 -7.54 -2.84
N ASN A 201 8.84 -6.25 -3.09
CA ASN A 201 9.96 -5.82 -3.92
C ASN A 201 10.47 -4.41 -3.52
N ARG A 202 11.80 -4.21 -3.43
CA ARG A 202 12.47 -2.90 -3.30
C ARG A 202 13.13 -2.48 -4.63
N ASN A 203 12.45 -2.71 -5.74
CA ASN A 203 12.78 -2.06 -7.01
C ASN A 203 11.92 -0.81 -7.19
N LEU A 204 12.39 0.17 -7.99
CA LEU A 204 11.62 1.36 -8.38
C LEU A 204 10.19 1.04 -8.87
N GLU A 205 9.97 -0.20 -9.30
CA GLU A 205 8.69 -0.78 -9.72
C GLU A 205 7.62 -0.74 -8.61
N GLY A 206 8.00 -0.89 -7.33
CA GLY A 206 7.08 -0.81 -6.19
C GLY A 206 6.54 0.60 -5.93
N VAL A 207 7.33 1.62 -6.30
CA VAL A 207 7.08 3.06 -6.09
C VAL A 207 5.99 3.61 -7.03
N LEU A 208 5.62 2.84 -8.05
CA LEU A 208 4.80 3.32 -9.16
C LEU A 208 3.64 2.34 -9.50
N THR A 209 3.33 1.39 -8.62
CA THR A 209 2.22 0.45 -8.91
C THR A 209 0.85 1.13 -8.83
N GLU A 210 -0.17 0.53 -9.45
CA GLU A 210 -1.58 0.98 -9.41
C GLU A 210 -2.17 1.02 -7.98
N ARG A 211 -1.48 0.42 -7.00
CA ARG A 211 -1.83 0.44 -5.56
C ARG A 211 -1.01 1.43 -4.74
N SER A 212 -0.05 2.14 -5.35
CA SER A 212 0.70 3.18 -4.66
C SER A 212 -0.27 4.24 -4.15
N THR A 213 -0.31 4.41 -2.83
CA THR A 213 -0.94 5.59 -2.23
C THR A 213 -0.24 6.82 -2.83
N GLY A 214 -0.95 7.91 -3.11
CA GLY A 214 -0.43 9.05 -3.90
C GLY A 214 0.88 9.70 -3.43
N ASN A 215 1.45 9.25 -2.31
CA ASN A 215 2.72 9.67 -1.72
C ASN A 215 3.96 9.36 -2.58
N GLU A 216 3.95 8.30 -3.39
CA GLU A 216 5.14 7.89 -4.15
C GLU A 216 5.30 8.69 -5.45
N LEU A 217 4.21 8.84 -6.22
CA LEU A 217 4.17 9.74 -7.38
C LEU A 217 4.47 11.19 -6.97
N LEU A 218 4.02 11.58 -5.77
CA LEU A 218 4.33 12.88 -5.18
C LEU A 218 5.83 13.06 -4.92
N SER A 219 6.47 12.05 -4.33
CA SER A 219 7.92 12.06 -4.08
C SER A 219 8.72 12.20 -5.37
N LEU A 220 8.33 11.46 -6.42
CA LEU A 220 8.94 11.58 -7.75
C LEU A 220 8.73 12.96 -8.37
N ALA A 221 7.53 13.53 -8.24
CA ALA A 221 7.21 14.85 -8.76
C ALA A 221 8.01 15.97 -8.07
N PHE A 222 8.22 15.88 -6.75
CA PHE A 222 9.12 16.80 -6.02
C PHE A 222 10.58 16.66 -6.47
N ALA A 223 11.08 15.44 -6.62
CA ALA A 223 12.44 15.22 -7.11
C ALA A 223 12.63 15.83 -8.52
N ILE A 224 11.65 15.67 -9.40
CA ILE A 224 11.69 16.28 -10.74
C ILE A 224 11.61 17.80 -10.64
N HIS A 225 10.76 18.36 -9.78
CA HIS A 225 10.65 19.80 -9.54
C HIS A 225 12.01 20.42 -9.21
N ASP A 226 12.76 19.79 -8.31
CA ASP A 226 14.10 20.23 -7.92
C ASP A 226 15.10 20.07 -9.07
N LEU A 227 15.07 18.92 -9.77
CA LEU A 227 15.96 18.65 -10.92
C LEU A 227 15.77 19.63 -12.09
N VAL A 228 14.54 20.14 -12.28
CA VAL A 228 14.24 21.12 -13.34
C VAL A 228 14.40 22.57 -12.86
N GLY A 229 15.02 22.80 -11.70
CA GLY A 229 15.32 24.14 -11.19
C GLY A 229 14.09 24.88 -10.65
N GLY A 230 13.13 24.14 -10.08
CA GLY A 230 11.93 24.71 -9.45
C GLY A 230 10.80 25.05 -10.42
N LEU A 231 10.84 24.55 -11.67
CA LEU A 231 9.72 24.74 -12.60
C LEU A 231 8.47 23.99 -12.13
N PRO A 232 7.27 24.48 -12.47
CA PRO A 232 6.04 23.79 -12.14
C PRO A 232 5.99 22.37 -12.70
N VAL A 233 5.60 21.42 -11.84
CA VAL A 233 5.48 20.00 -12.17
C VAL A 233 4.06 19.54 -11.88
N CYS A 234 3.47 18.79 -12.82
CA CYS A 234 2.20 18.11 -12.60
C CYS A 234 2.38 16.62 -12.85
N ALA A 235 1.76 15.80 -12.02
CA ALA A 235 1.78 14.35 -12.20
C ALA A 235 0.40 13.78 -11.95
N LYS A 236 0.04 12.72 -12.66
CA LYS A 236 -1.23 12.02 -12.47
C LYS A 236 -1.05 10.53 -12.67
N SER A 237 -1.57 9.74 -11.74
CA SER A 237 -1.75 8.30 -11.92
C SER A 237 -3.01 8.01 -12.74
N ARG A 238 -3.01 6.93 -13.52
CA ARG A 238 -4.12 6.59 -14.42
C ARG A 238 -5.47 6.50 -13.69
N ASP A 239 -5.48 5.89 -12.51
CA ASP A 239 -6.70 5.54 -11.80
C ASP A 239 -7.02 6.49 -10.63
N ASN A 240 -6.19 7.52 -10.39
CA ASN A 240 -6.32 8.47 -9.28
C ASN A 240 -6.28 9.94 -9.74
N LEU A 241 -6.61 10.85 -8.83
CA LEU A 241 -6.42 12.28 -9.06
C LEU A 241 -4.92 12.63 -9.10
N GLY A 242 -4.59 13.69 -9.84
CA GLY A 242 -3.21 14.15 -9.97
C GLY A 242 -2.85 15.27 -9.01
N ILE A 243 -1.60 15.69 -9.10
CA ILE A 243 -0.98 16.71 -8.27
C ILE A 243 -0.39 17.82 -9.14
N ARG A 244 -0.36 19.03 -8.59
CA ARG A 244 0.37 20.17 -9.13
C ARG A 244 1.27 20.75 -8.07
N ILE A 245 2.56 20.83 -8.40
CA ILE A 245 3.63 21.36 -7.56
C ILE A 245 4.12 22.67 -8.17
N GLU A 246 4.12 23.72 -7.35
CA GLU A 246 4.69 25.02 -7.67
C GLU A 246 5.45 25.52 -6.43
N SER A 247 6.62 26.15 -6.63
CA SER A 247 7.42 26.75 -5.55
C SER A 247 7.69 25.80 -4.36
N GLY A 248 8.01 24.54 -4.64
CA GLY A 248 8.29 23.53 -3.61
C GLY A 248 7.08 23.09 -2.78
N MET A 249 5.85 23.39 -3.21
CA MET A 249 4.63 23.02 -2.48
C MET A 249 3.60 22.36 -3.40
N VAL A 250 2.78 21.45 -2.84
CA VAL A 250 1.59 20.94 -3.52
C VAL A 250 0.50 22.00 -3.42
N ILE A 251 0.15 22.59 -4.56
CA ILE A 251 -0.88 23.63 -4.63
C ILE A 251 -2.24 23.11 -5.12
N ASP A 252 -2.26 21.88 -5.65
CA ASP A 252 -3.48 21.17 -6.03
C ASP A 252 -3.22 19.66 -5.94
N ASN A 253 -4.05 18.93 -5.18
CA ASN A 253 -3.98 17.48 -5.00
C ASN A 253 -5.12 16.74 -5.72
N ALA A 254 -5.90 17.45 -6.54
CA ALA A 254 -7.00 16.93 -7.33
C ALA A 254 -6.86 17.27 -8.83
N TYR A 255 -5.63 17.50 -9.30
CA TYR A 255 -5.33 18.01 -10.64
C TYR A 255 -5.56 16.94 -11.72
N THR A 256 -6.41 17.21 -12.70
CA THR A 256 -6.69 16.26 -13.80
C THR A 256 -5.81 16.51 -15.02
N GLY A 257 -5.64 17.77 -15.41
CA GLY A 257 -4.74 18.22 -16.49
C GLY A 257 -4.95 17.54 -17.84
N ALA A 258 -5.59 18.21 -18.80
CA ALA A 258 -5.96 17.62 -20.10
C ALA A 258 -4.80 16.95 -20.86
N VAL A 259 -3.58 17.50 -20.76
CA VAL A 259 -2.39 16.93 -21.42
C VAL A 259 -1.89 15.67 -20.70
N LEU A 260 -2.02 15.59 -19.36
CA LEU A 260 -1.68 14.38 -18.59
C LEU A 260 -2.59 13.22 -18.99
N GLU A 261 -3.91 13.46 -19.00
CA GLU A 261 -4.90 12.47 -19.42
C GLU A 261 -4.63 11.95 -20.85
N GLU A 262 -4.26 12.86 -21.75
CA GLU A 262 -3.94 12.52 -23.13
C GLU A 262 -2.68 11.65 -23.23
N VAL A 263 -1.63 11.97 -22.48
CA VAL A 263 -0.42 11.13 -22.40
C VAL A 263 -0.72 9.77 -21.80
N ILE A 264 -1.53 9.70 -20.74
CA ILE A 264 -1.95 8.44 -20.13
C ILE A 264 -2.69 7.56 -21.15
N LYS A 265 -3.54 8.17 -21.98
CA LYS A 265 -4.32 7.46 -23.00
C LYS A 265 -3.49 7.01 -24.20
N ILE A 266 -2.59 7.85 -24.69
CA ILE A 266 -1.81 7.60 -25.92
C ILE A 266 -0.53 6.81 -25.63
N GLY A 267 0.05 6.98 -24.44
CA GLY A 267 1.30 6.32 -24.03
C GLY A 267 2.53 6.83 -24.75
N THR A 268 2.56 8.11 -25.12
CA THR A 268 3.75 8.73 -25.73
C THR A 268 3.98 10.13 -25.16
N THR A 269 5.22 10.61 -25.24
CA THR A 269 5.55 11.96 -24.79
C THR A 269 4.90 13.01 -25.68
N ILE A 270 4.17 13.95 -25.10
CA ILE A 270 3.52 15.06 -25.80
C ILE A 270 4.20 16.38 -25.46
N ARG A 271 4.46 17.20 -26.48
CA ARG A 271 4.96 18.58 -26.36
C ARG A 271 4.01 19.51 -27.09
N LYS A 272 3.25 20.33 -26.37
CA LYS A 272 2.31 21.28 -26.97
C LYS A 272 1.99 22.45 -26.06
N ILE A 273 1.30 23.44 -26.62
CA ILE A 273 0.71 24.54 -25.84
C ILE A 273 -0.56 24.01 -25.18
N ALA A 274 -0.65 24.12 -23.87
CA ALA A 274 -1.85 23.72 -23.14
C ALA A 274 -3.03 24.62 -23.52
N VAL A 275 -4.18 24.01 -23.80
CA VAL A 275 -5.38 24.71 -24.29
C VAL A 275 -6.37 25.05 -23.17
N SER A 276 -6.18 24.47 -21.99
CA SER A 276 -7.06 24.58 -20.82
C SER A 276 -6.28 24.45 -19.51
N GLY A 277 -6.94 24.76 -18.40
CA GLY A 277 -6.36 24.68 -17.06
C GLY A 277 -5.41 25.84 -16.72
N PRO A 278 -4.73 25.77 -15.56
CA PRO A 278 -3.85 26.83 -15.05
C PRO A 278 -2.70 27.21 -15.99
N TYR A 279 -2.27 26.27 -16.85
CA TYR A 279 -1.18 26.49 -17.81
C TYR A 279 -1.67 26.82 -19.22
N LYS A 280 -2.93 27.24 -19.40
CA LYS A 280 -3.45 27.61 -20.73
C LYS A 280 -2.56 28.67 -21.39
N GLY A 281 -2.15 28.41 -22.63
CA GLY A 281 -1.24 29.28 -23.39
C GLY A 281 0.24 29.03 -23.12
N ILE A 282 0.59 28.17 -22.16
CA ILE A 282 1.97 27.81 -21.83
C ILE A 282 2.35 26.50 -22.53
N LYS A 283 3.58 26.43 -23.04
CA LYS A 283 4.12 25.20 -23.63
C LYS A 283 4.53 24.24 -22.53
N VAL A 284 4.07 22.99 -22.63
CA VAL A 284 4.35 21.92 -21.68
C VAL A 284 4.94 20.72 -22.39
N ILE A 285 5.77 19.97 -21.66
CA ILE A 285 6.21 18.63 -22.03
C ILE A 285 5.66 17.65 -21.01
N VAL A 286 5.00 16.59 -21.48
CA VAL A 286 4.40 15.56 -20.64
C VAL A 286 4.84 14.20 -21.16
N THR A 287 5.32 13.34 -20.27
CA THR A 287 5.91 12.03 -20.58
C THR A 287 5.18 10.94 -19.80
N PRO A 288 4.88 9.79 -20.43
CA PRO A 288 4.27 8.67 -19.74
C PRO A 288 5.28 8.02 -18.80
N ILE A 289 4.78 7.52 -17.68
CA ILE A 289 5.49 6.59 -16.81
C ILE A 289 4.94 5.20 -17.16
N GLU A 290 5.82 4.34 -17.63
CA GLU A 290 5.49 3.00 -18.09
C GLU A 290 6.07 1.94 -17.15
N LEU A 291 5.26 0.93 -16.85
CA LEU A 291 5.64 -0.26 -16.10
C LEU A 291 5.04 -1.46 -16.81
N ASP A 292 5.82 -2.51 -17.05
CA ASP A 292 5.39 -3.72 -17.78
C ASP A 292 4.71 -3.44 -19.13
N ASN A 293 5.24 -2.48 -19.90
CA ASN A 293 4.66 -2.00 -21.17
C ASN A 293 3.24 -1.43 -21.02
N LYS A 294 2.86 -0.96 -19.83
CA LYS A 294 1.58 -0.33 -19.54
C LYS A 294 1.82 1.07 -18.99
N VAL A 295 1.06 2.04 -19.48
CA VAL A 295 1.09 3.39 -18.93
C VAL A 295 0.31 3.40 -17.62
N ILE A 296 1.02 3.75 -16.55
CA ILE A 296 0.52 3.76 -15.17
C ILE A 296 0.33 5.18 -14.63
N ALA A 297 1.10 6.14 -15.14
CA ALA A 297 1.01 7.54 -14.79
C ALA A 297 1.55 8.42 -15.92
N ALA A 298 1.37 9.74 -15.79
CA ALA A 298 2.06 10.73 -16.59
C ALA A 298 2.63 11.83 -15.69
N ILE A 299 3.76 12.40 -16.10
CA ILE A 299 4.38 13.54 -15.45
C ILE A 299 4.74 14.60 -16.48
N GLY A 300 4.52 15.86 -16.13
CA GLY A 300 4.69 16.98 -17.01
C GLY A 300 5.31 18.18 -16.34
N VAL A 301 6.09 18.93 -17.11
CA VAL A 301 6.74 20.17 -16.69
C VAL A 301 6.53 21.26 -17.74
N VAL A 302 6.66 22.51 -17.34
CA VAL A 302 6.68 23.64 -18.27
C VAL A 302 7.93 23.57 -19.17
N ASP A 303 7.76 23.70 -20.49
CA ASP A 303 8.86 23.66 -21.46
C ASP A 303 9.42 25.06 -21.73
N ILE A 304 10.42 25.45 -20.95
CA ILE A 304 11.09 26.76 -21.06
C ILE A 304 12.14 26.84 -22.18
N ARG A 305 12.46 25.73 -22.87
CA ARG A 305 13.54 25.74 -23.90
C ARG A 305 13.24 26.65 -25.08
N SER A 306 11.97 26.83 -25.40
CA SER A 306 11.52 27.77 -26.44
C SER A 306 11.42 29.23 -25.96
N MET A 307 11.60 29.51 -24.66
CA MET A 307 11.60 30.88 -24.12
C MET A 307 12.97 31.54 -24.16
N ALA A 308 14.05 30.78 -24.34
CA ALA A 308 15.42 31.29 -24.40
C ALA A 308 15.75 32.12 -25.66
N GLY A 309 14.77 32.33 -26.57
CA GLY A 309 14.98 33.00 -27.85
C GLY A 309 14.17 34.26 -28.12
N VAL A 310 13.18 34.61 -27.29
CA VAL A 310 12.34 35.81 -27.54
C VAL A 310 11.88 36.39 -26.20
N ASN A 311 12.38 37.59 -25.87
CA ASN A 311 11.89 38.53 -24.85
C ASN A 311 10.61 38.12 -24.10
N ASN A 312 10.72 37.26 -23.09
CA ASN A 312 9.72 37.15 -22.04
C ASN A 312 10.39 36.60 -20.78
N LEU A 313 10.87 37.54 -19.95
CA LEU A 313 11.04 37.30 -18.52
C LEU A 313 9.69 36.80 -17.99
N ILE A 314 9.66 35.60 -17.45
CA ILE A 314 8.54 35.17 -16.62
C ILE A 314 8.52 36.15 -15.44
N ARG A 315 7.65 37.15 -15.49
CA ARG A 315 7.15 37.82 -14.30
C ARG A 315 6.21 36.83 -13.61
N LEU A 316 6.78 35.93 -12.81
CA LEU A 316 6.07 35.44 -11.64
C LEU A 316 5.91 36.69 -10.77
N ARG A 317 4.67 37.18 -10.63
CA ARG A 317 4.35 38.43 -9.93
C ARG A 317 5.05 38.47 -8.58
N SER A 318 5.78 39.55 -8.33
CA SER A 318 6.03 40.12 -7.01
C SER A 318 4.86 41.06 -6.67
N ASP A 319 4.43 40.99 -5.41
CA ASP A 319 3.51 41.86 -4.64
C ASP A 319 2.01 41.70 -4.97
N GLU A 320 1.08 41.48 -4.02
CA GLU A 320 1.01 41.80 -2.57
C GLU A 320 1.05 40.62 -1.60
#